data_AF-A0A960E9J4-F1
#
_entry.id   AF-A0A960E9J4-F1
#
_cell.length_a   1.000
_cell.length_b   1.000
_cell.length_c   1.000
_cell.angle_alpha   90.00
_cell.angle_beta   90.00
_cell.angle_gamma   90.00
#
_symmetry.space_group_name_H-M   'P 1'
#
loop_
_entity.id
_entity.type
_entity.pdbx_description
1 polymer ?
#
loop_
_entity_poly.entity_id
_entity_poly.type
_entity_poly.pdbx_seq_one_letter_code
_entity_poly.pdbx_strand_id
1 'polypeptide(L)'
;GRAMHVTEIWRYPVKSLGGERLARVEIGDDGIVGDRAWGVLDRETGLVLTARREPQLLFLSARHVDGGRPSIIGPDGEPLADDDALGAALGRSVELVPASGGPATFENPMNVDDETDWVRWESAGRTFHDGRSTVSLVSIGTLGEWDRRRFRINLIVDEEGEDEMTGDLAVGSVRLTVRRPIDRCVMVARAQPGIERDLGVLKRIIAERDNKLGIGLVVASAGAIAVGDPITAG
;
A
#
# COMPACT_ATOMS: atom_id res chain seq x y z
N GLY A 1 24.16 -10.89 -14.33
CA GLY A 1 24.04 -10.68 -12.87
C GLY A 1 23.34 -11.87 -12.25
N ARG A 2 23.36 -11.96 -10.91
CA ARG A 2 22.51 -12.90 -10.16
C ARG A 2 21.03 -12.56 -10.43
N ALA A 3 20.17 -13.57 -10.50
CA ALA A 3 18.74 -13.34 -10.66
C ALA A 3 18.17 -12.73 -9.37
N MET A 4 17.30 -11.72 -9.51
CA MET A 4 16.58 -11.11 -8.41
C MET A 4 15.48 -12.05 -7.91
N HIS A 5 15.24 -12.11 -6.60
CA HIS A 5 14.22 -12.96 -5.97
C HIS A 5 13.36 -12.18 -4.98
N VAL A 6 12.11 -12.61 -4.82
CA VAL A 6 11.19 -12.07 -3.81
C VAL A 6 11.65 -12.52 -2.42
N THR A 7 11.89 -11.57 -1.51
CA THR A 7 12.30 -11.83 -0.13
C THR A 7 11.16 -11.59 0.87
N GLU A 8 10.27 -10.64 0.58
CA GLU A 8 9.08 -10.40 1.39
C GLU A 8 7.86 -10.10 0.52
N ILE A 9 6.69 -10.52 1.01
CA ILE A 9 5.40 -10.19 0.41
C ILE A 9 4.53 -9.54 1.48
N TRP A 10 3.92 -8.42 1.13
CA TRP A 10 3.04 -7.65 1.99
C TRP A 10 1.70 -7.38 1.30
N ARG A 11 0.63 -7.53 2.07
CA ARG A 11 -0.73 -7.17 1.69
C ARG A 11 -1.25 -6.09 2.64
N TYR A 12 -1.96 -5.11 2.11
CA TYR A 12 -2.56 -4.01 2.85
C TYR A 12 -4.07 -3.99 2.59
N PRO A 13 -4.88 -4.75 3.34
CA PRO A 13 -6.29 -4.97 2.99
C PRO A 13 -7.16 -3.69 2.97
N VAL A 14 -6.81 -2.71 3.80
CA VAL A 14 -7.55 -1.45 3.95
C VAL A 14 -6.67 -0.27 3.53
N LYS A 15 -7.25 0.69 2.80
CA LYS A 15 -6.59 1.95 2.46
C LYS A 15 -6.03 2.61 3.72
N SER A 16 -4.80 3.11 3.64
CA SER A 16 -4.08 3.80 4.73
C SER A 16 -3.60 2.95 5.90
N LEU A 17 -4.30 1.89 6.30
CA LEU A 17 -3.94 1.04 7.45
C LEU A 17 -2.72 0.15 7.18
N GLY A 18 -1.94 -0.15 8.22
CA GLY A 18 -0.88 -1.16 8.19
C GLY A 18 -1.35 -2.52 7.65
N GLY A 19 -0.41 -3.31 7.14
CA GLY A 19 -0.70 -4.57 6.46
C GLY A 19 -0.18 -5.81 7.18
N GLU A 20 -0.19 -6.92 6.47
CA GLU A 20 0.29 -8.22 6.91
C GLU A 20 1.41 -8.73 5.99
N ARG A 21 2.36 -9.47 6.59
CA ARG A 21 3.44 -10.13 5.86
C ARG A 21 3.05 -11.58 5.56
N LEU A 22 3.26 -12.01 4.33
CA LEU A 22 2.80 -13.29 3.81
C LEU A 22 3.97 -14.05 3.17
N ALA A 23 3.89 -15.38 3.14
CA ALA A 23 4.84 -16.24 2.43
C ALA A 23 4.43 -16.47 0.96
N ARG A 24 3.14 -16.31 0.66
CA ARG A 24 2.54 -16.51 -0.66
C ARG A 24 1.28 -15.68 -0.80
N VAL A 25 1.02 -15.19 -2.01
CA VAL A 25 -0.21 -14.47 -2.38
C VAL A 25 -0.74 -14.93 -3.73
N GLU A 26 -2.06 -14.85 -3.88
CA GLU A 26 -2.72 -14.89 -5.18
C GLU A 26 -2.77 -13.48 -5.77
N ILE A 27 -2.52 -13.40 -7.07
CA ILE A 27 -2.61 -12.19 -7.89
C ILE A 27 -3.78 -12.39 -8.85
N GLY A 28 -4.81 -11.54 -8.71
CA GLY A 28 -5.91 -11.42 -9.67
C GLY A 28 -5.71 -10.23 -10.61
N ASP A 29 -6.71 -9.90 -11.42
CA ASP A 29 -6.62 -8.84 -12.43
C ASP A 29 -6.32 -7.45 -11.85
N ASP A 30 -6.73 -7.22 -10.59
CA ASP A 30 -6.56 -5.95 -9.89
C ASP A 30 -5.40 -5.94 -8.88
N GLY A 31 -4.45 -6.87 -9.01
CA GLY A 31 -3.27 -6.98 -8.13
C GLY A 31 -3.37 -8.12 -7.12
N ILE A 32 -2.74 -7.97 -5.95
CA ILE A 32 -2.84 -8.96 -4.88
C ILE A 32 -4.31 -9.07 -4.44
N VAL A 33 -4.85 -10.28 -4.43
CA VAL A 33 -6.23 -10.53 -3.95
C VAL A 33 -6.39 -9.98 -2.54
N GLY A 34 -7.40 -9.15 -2.33
CA GLY A 34 -7.69 -8.51 -1.04
C GLY A 34 -6.86 -7.28 -0.70
N ASP A 35 -5.86 -6.90 -1.51
CA ASP A 35 -5.06 -5.69 -1.28
C ASP A 35 -5.85 -4.43 -1.63
N ARG A 36 -5.88 -3.47 -0.70
CA ARG A 36 -6.63 -2.21 -0.76
C ARG A 36 -8.09 -2.40 -1.20
N ALA A 37 -8.69 -3.54 -0.88
CA ALA A 37 -10.06 -3.88 -1.21
C ALA A 37 -11.09 -3.19 -0.31
N TRP A 38 -10.65 -2.55 0.77
CA TRP A 38 -11.50 -1.88 1.76
C TRP A 38 -11.03 -0.47 2.09
N GLY A 39 -11.95 0.37 2.54
CA GLY A 39 -11.71 1.73 3.01
C GLY A 39 -12.49 2.03 4.28
N VAL A 40 -12.06 3.04 5.04
CA VAL A 40 -12.79 3.53 6.20
C VAL A 40 -13.60 4.75 5.75
N LEU A 41 -14.92 4.60 5.62
CA LEU A 41 -15.85 5.67 5.32
C LEU A 41 -16.18 6.44 6.60
N ASP A 42 -16.08 7.76 6.55
CA ASP A 42 -16.65 8.62 7.58
C ASP A 42 -18.13 8.85 7.32
N ARG A 43 -18.99 8.46 8.26
CA ARG A 43 -20.45 8.53 8.11
C ARG A 43 -20.97 9.96 8.10
N GLU A 44 -20.23 10.90 8.70
CA GLU A 44 -20.64 12.30 8.74
C GLU A 44 -20.42 12.98 7.38
N THR A 45 -19.25 12.77 6.78
CA THR A 45 -18.88 13.43 5.52
C THR A 45 -19.22 12.61 4.27
N GLY A 46 -19.43 11.30 4.40
CA GLY A 46 -19.58 10.37 3.29
C GLY A 46 -18.28 10.14 2.51
N LEU A 47 -17.13 10.50 3.07
CA LEU A 47 -15.82 10.38 2.42
C LEU A 47 -15.04 9.20 2.98
N VAL A 48 -14.33 8.48 2.11
CA VAL A 48 -13.33 7.51 2.55
C VAL A 48 -12.12 8.26 3.10
N LEU A 49 -11.77 7.98 4.35
CA LEU A 49 -10.66 8.59 5.05
C LEU A 49 -9.32 8.18 4.44
N THR A 50 -8.40 9.15 4.40
CA THR A 50 -7.00 8.93 4.02
C THR A 50 -6.12 9.24 5.21
N ALA A 51 -4.97 8.55 5.35
CA ALA A 51 -4.04 8.88 6.42
C ALA A 51 -3.39 10.27 6.30
N ARG A 52 -3.62 10.97 5.18
CA ARG A 52 -3.24 12.38 5.03
C ARG A 52 -4.12 13.25 5.94
N ARG A 53 -5.44 13.05 5.88
CA ARG A 53 -6.45 13.69 6.75
C ARG A 53 -6.54 13.10 8.14
N GLU A 54 -6.48 11.77 8.23
CA GLU A 54 -6.64 11.01 9.47
C GLU A 54 -5.37 10.18 9.77
N PRO A 55 -4.27 10.81 10.24
CA PRO A 55 -3.03 10.10 10.53
C PRO A 55 -3.17 8.95 11.52
N GLN A 56 -4.22 8.93 12.37
CA GLN A 56 -4.47 7.83 13.30
C GLN A 56 -4.67 6.48 12.59
N LEU A 57 -5.12 6.49 11.33
CA LEU A 57 -5.23 5.27 10.51
C LEU A 57 -3.90 4.52 10.37
N LEU A 58 -2.75 5.21 10.46
CA LEU A 58 -1.42 4.57 10.39
C LEU A 58 -1.08 3.76 11.64
N PHE A 59 -1.81 3.95 12.74
CA PHE A 59 -1.64 3.21 13.98
C PHE A 59 -2.51 1.95 14.05
N LEU A 60 -3.39 1.76 13.06
CA LEU A 60 -4.19 0.56 12.89
C LEU A 60 -3.55 -0.34 11.82
N SER A 61 -3.80 -1.63 11.90
CA SER A 61 -3.44 -2.58 10.83
C SER A 61 -4.59 -3.48 10.47
N ALA A 62 -4.52 -4.12 9.30
CA ALA A 62 -5.56 -5.01 8.82
C ALA A 62 -5.00 -6.33 8.32
N ARG A 63 -5.75 -7.41 8.55
CA ARG A 63 -5.49 -8.75 7.99
C ARG A 63 -6.65 -9.15 7.09
N HIS A 64 -6.32 -9.74 5.94
CA HIS A 64 -7.32 -10.23 5.01
C HIS A 64 -8.05 -11.44 5.58
N VAL A 65 -9.32 -11.56 5.23
CA VAL A 65 -10.16 -12.72 5.53
C VAL A 65 -10.87 -13.10 4.23
N ASP A 66 -10.65 -14.32 3.77
CA ASP A 66 -11.19 -14.78 2.49
C ASP A 66 -12.73 -14.73 2.50
N GLY A 67 -13.31 -14.07 1.49
CA GLY A 67 -14.75 -13.89 1.36
C GLY A 67 -15.40 -13.02 2.43
N GLY A 68 -14.61 -12.35 3.28
CA GLY A 68 -15.09 -11.66 4.46
C GLY A 68 -14.56 -10.23 4.63
N ARG A 69 -15.11 -9.59 5.66
CA ARG A 69 -14.61 -8.32 6.19
C ARG A 69 -13.21 -8.55 6.79
N PRO A 70 -12.20 -7.70 6.51
CA PRO A 70 -10.87 -7.86 7.07
C PRO A 70 -10.91 -7.61 8.58
N SER A 71 -10.02 -8.30 9.31
CA SER A 71 -9.83 -8.06 10.74
C SER A 71 -9.01 -6.79 10.91
N ILE A 72 -9.52 -5.82 11.67
CA ILE A 72 -8.76 -4.61 12.04
C ILE A 72 -8.11 -4.84 13.40
N ILE A 73 -6.86 -4.44 13.53
CA ILE A 73 -6.09 -4.49 14.77
C ILE A 73 -5.86 -3.06 15.24
N GLY A 74 -6.25 -2.80 16.49
CA GLY A 74 -6.11 -1.55 17.22
C GLY A 74 -4.66 -1.17 17.47
N PRO A 75 -4.43 0.06 17.98
CA PRO A 75 -3.09 0.56 18.29
C PRO A 75 -2.43 -0.18 19.46
N ASP A 76 -3.23 -0.83 20.30
CA ASP A 76 -2.83 -1.71 21.40
C ASP A 76 -2.48 -3.14 20.95
N GLY A 77 -2.71 -3.46 19.68
CA GLY A 77 -2.49 -4.80 19.12
C GLY A 77 -3.69 -5.73 19.22
N GLU A 78 -4.82 -5.27 19.77
CA GLU A 78 -6.03 -6.08 19.94
C GLU A 78 -7.00 -5.92 18.76
N PRO A 79 -7.79 -6.96 18.40
CA PRO A 79 -8.78 -6.85 17.34
C PRO A 79 -9.91 -5.87 17.67
N LEU A 80 -10.30 -5.05 16.70
CA LEU A 80 -11.51 -4.23 16.77
C LEU A 80 -12.68 -5.03 16.20
N ALA A 81 -13.71 -5.27 17.02
CA ALA A 81 -14.78 -6.22 16.70
C ALA A 81 -15.68 -5.76 15.53
N ASP A 82 -15.93 -4.46 15.41
CA ASP A 82 -16.90 -3.89 14.48
C ASP A 82 -16.59 -2.41 14.16
N ASP A 83 -17.51 -1.74 13.47
CA ASP A 83 -17.41 -0.33 13.11
C ASP A 83 -17.51 0.61 14.32
N ASP A 84 -18.21 0.22 15.39
CA ASP A 84 -18.32 1.03 16.60
C ASP A 84 -17.00 1.03 17.35
N ALA A 85 -16.34 -0.12 17.48
CA ALA A 85 -14.98 -0.24 18.03
C ALA A 85 -13.95 0.54 17.20
N LEU A 86 -14.05 0.45 15.87
CA LEU A 86 -13.21 1.24 14.95
C LEU A 86 -13.44 2.74 15.11
N GLY A 87 -14.71 3.16 15.20
CA GLY A 87 -15.07 4.56 15.40
C GLY A 87 -14.63 5.09 16.75
N ALA A 88 -14.73 4.31 17.81
CA ALA A 88 -14.20 4.66 19.13
C ALA A 88 -12.67 4.86 19.08
N ALA A 89 -11.94 3.98 18.39
CA ALA A 89 -10.49 4.11 18.23
C ALA A 89 -10.07 5.36 17.44
N LEU A 90 -10.89 5.80 16.48
CA LEU A 90 -10.65 7.00 15.66
C LEU A 90 -11.34 8.27 16.21
N GLY A 91 -12.10 8.16 17.29
CA GLY A 91 -12.90 9.26 17.86
C GLY A 91 -13.98 9.81 16.93
N ARG A 92 -14.51 9.01 16.00
CA ARG A 92 -15.49 9.46 14.99
C ARG A 92 -16.35 8.31 14.46
N SER A 93 -17.54 8.64 13.95
CA SER A 93 -18.49 7.65 13.42
C SER A 93 -18.07 7.17 12.02
N VAL A 94 -17.69 5.90 11.90
CA VAL A 94 -17.15 5.34 10.64
C VAL A 94 -17.83 4.05 10.23
N GLU A 95 -17.52 3.59 9.03
CA GLU A 95 -17.90 2.29 8.51
C GLU A 95 -16.79 1.74 7.62
N LEU A 96 -16.46 0.47 7.77
CA LEU A 96 -15.58 -0.21 6.85
C LEU A 96 -16.36 -0.61 5.59
N VAL A 97 -15.98 -0.05 4.44
CA VAL A 97 -16.69 -0.26 3.17
C VAL A 97 -15.82 -1.00 2.15
N PRO A 98 -16.38 -1.98 1.40
CA PRO A 98 -15.66 -2.68 0.36
C PRO A 98 -15.62 -1.84 -0.91
N ALA A 99 -14.48 -1.87 -1.62
CA ALA A 99 -14.33 -1.23 -2.92
C ALA A 99 -15.26 -1.84 -3.98
N SER A 100 -15.66 -3.11 -3.82
CA SER A 100 -16.64 -3.77 -4.68
C SER A 100 -18.06 -3.21 -4.54
N GLY A 101 -18.32 -2.38 -3.52
CA GLY A 101 -19.57 -1.65 -3.35
C GLY A 101 -19.75 -0.49 -4.36
N GLY A 102 -18.71 -0.19 -5.14
CA GLY A 102 -18.73 0.87 -6.15
C GLY A 102 -17.73 1.99 -5.86
N PRO A 103 -17.73 3.05 -6.69
CA PRO A 103 -16.85 4.19 -6.51
C PRO A 103 -17.12 4.88 -5.16
N ALA A 104 -16.05 5.23 -4.44
CA ALA A 104 -16.14 6.12 -3.28
C ALA A 104 -15.19 7.30 -3.43
N THR A 105 -15.56 8.42 -2.79
CA THR A 105 -14.81 9.66 -2.84
C THR A 105 -13.88 9.78 -1.65
N PHE A 106 -12.65 10.24 -1.89
CA PHE A 106 -11.68 10.59 -0.84
C PHE A 106 -10.95 11.87 -1.20
N GLU A 107 -10.32 12.49 -0.21
CA GLU A 107 -9.57 13.73 -0.42
C GLU A 107 -8.07 13.47 -0.56
N ASN A 108 -7.48 14.13 -1.55
CA ASN A 108 -6.04 14.22 -1.74
C ASN A 108 -5.64 15.69 -1.95
N PRO A 109 -4.51 16.13 -1.40
CA PRO A 109 -4.00 17.46 -1.67
C PRO A 109 -3.47 17.52 -3.11
N MET A 110 -3.81 18.58 -3.85
CA MET A 110 -3.19 18.85 -5.15
C MET A 110 -1.72 19.19 -4.98
N ASN A 111 -1.38 19.94 -3.93
CA ASN A 111 0.00 20.19 -3.56
C ASN A 111 0.42 19.21 -2.46
N VAL A 112 1.16 18.18 -2.86
CA VAL A 112 1.58 17.09 -1.98
C VAL A 112 2.68 17.54 -1.00
N ASP A 113 3.40 18.61 -1.30
CA ASP A 113 4.55 19.07 -0.52
C ASP A 113 4.13 19.86 0.73
N ASP A 114 3.09 20.69 0.62
CA ASP A 114 2.55 21.47 1.74
C ASP A 114 1.15 21.01 2.20
N GLU A 115 0.62 19.94 1.59
CA GLU A 115 -0.73 19.41 1.84
C GLU A 115 -1.83 20.48 1.73
N THR A 116 -1.75 21.36 0.73
CA THR A 116 -2.79 22.36 0.40
C THR A 116 -3.59 22.00 -0.85
N ASP A 117 -4.62 22.80 -1.15
CA ASP A 117 -5.50 22.64 -2.33
C ASP A 117 -6.13 21.24 -2.45
N TRP A 118 -6.88 20.87 -1.43
CA TRP A 118 -7.51 19.55 -1.36
C TRP A 118 -8.61 19.38 -2.40
N VAL A 119 -8.47 18.33 -3.19
CA VAL A 119 -9.48 17.92 -4.17
C VAL A 119 -10.09 16.59 -3.78
N ARG A 120 -11.35 16.44 -4.16
CA ARG A 120 -12.08 15.18 -4.06
C ARG A 120 -11.77 14.35 -5.28
N TRP A 121 -11.37 13.11 -5.04
CA TRP A 121 -11.08 12.14 -6.07
C TRP A 121 -11.95 10.91 -5.86
N GLU A 122 -12.42 10.33 -6.96
CA GLU A 122 -13.28 9.16 -6.94
C GLU A 122 -12.47 7.92 -7.33
N SER A 123 -12.59 6.86 -6.53
CA SER A 123 -11.96 5.57 -6.83
C SER A 123 -12.55 4.95 -8.10
N ALA A 124 -11.80 4.10 -8.79
CA ALA A 124 -12.31 3.31 -9.91
C ALA A 124 -13.32 2.19 -9.51
N GLY A 125 -13.72 2.09 -8.24
CA GLY A 125 -14.75 1.15 -7.76
C GLY A 125 -14.34 -0.33 -7.77
N ARG A 126 -13.04 -0.62 -7.72
CA ARG A 126 -12.50 -2.01 -7.67
C ARG A 126 -11.51 -2.19 -6.54
N THR A 127 -10.65 -1.20 -6.35
CA THR A 127 -9.69 -1.12 -5.25
C THR A 127 -9.44 0.35 -4.87
N PHE A 128 -8.90 0.58 -3.68
CA PHE A 128 -8.57 1.91 -3.15
C PHE A 128 -7.11 2.33 -3.35
N HIS A 129 -6.45 1.86 -4.41
CA HIS A 129 -5.12 2.35 -4.79
C HIS A 129 -5.16 3.83 -5.17
N ASP A 130 -4.11 4.58 -4.83
CA ASP A 130 -3.97 6.01 -5.20
C ASP A 130 -3.63 6.21 -6.70
N GLY A 131 -3.42 5.13 -7.45
CA GLY A 131 -3.06 5.19 -8.87
C GLY A 131 -3.35 3.89 -9.60
N ARG A 132 -2.88 3.80 -10.85
CA ARG A 132 -3.14 2.65 -11.72
C ARG A 132 -2.27 1.42 -11.46
N SER A 133 -1.18 1.56 -10.71
CA SER A 133 -0.34 0.43 -10.32
C SER A 133 -0.93 -0.26 -9.10
N THR A 134 -1.14 -1.57 -9.23
CA THR A 134 -1.82 -2.39 -8.22
C THR A 134 -0.87 -3.34 -7.49
N VAL A 135 0.35 -3.50 -7.99
CA VAL A 135 1.45 -4.16 -7.29
C VAL A 135 2.63 -3.19 -7.27
N SER A 136 3.46 -3.28 -6.23
CA SER A 136 4.63 -2.43 -6.07
C SER A 136 5.83 -3.25 -5.64
N LEU A 137 7.02 -2.85 -6.10
CA LEU A 137 8.26 -3.58 -5.86
C LEU A 137 9.38 -2.62 -5.47
N VAL A 138 10.24 -3.04 -4.55
CA VAL A 138 11.48 -2.34 -4.18
C VAL A 138 12.53 -3.35 -3.71
N SER A 139 13.81 -3.07 -3.94
CA SER A 139 14.89 -3.89 -3.39
C SER A 139 15.19 -3.55 -1.94
N ILE A 140 15.72 -4.53 -1.21
CA ILE A 140 16.20 -4.33 0.17
C ILE A 140 17.39 -3.37 0.20
N GLY A 141 18.23 -3.37 -0.84
CA GLY A 141 19.33 -2.41 -1.00
C GLY A 141 18.85 -0.97 -1.13
N THR A 142 17.86 -0.72 -2.00
CA THR A 142 17.20 0.59 -2.13
C THR A 142 16.56 1.07 -0.82
N LEU A 143 15.96 0.15 -0.04
CA LEU A 143 15.38 0.50 1.26
C LEU A 143 16.43 0.85 2.31
N GLY A 144 17.60 0.21 2.26
CA GLY A 144 18.65 0.33 3.27
C GLY A 144 18.13 0.09 4.68
N GLU A 145 18.45 1.01 5.59
CA GLU A 145 18.09 0.92 7.01
C GLU A 145 16.67 1.41 7.33
N TRP A 146 15.90 1.89 6.34
CA TRP A 146 14.56 2.37 6.61
C TRP A 146 13.61 1.21 6.93
N ASP A 147 12.72 1.44 7.89
CA ASP A 147 11.64 0.48 8.14
C ASP A 147 10.72 0.41 6.93
N ARG A 148 10.70 -0.77 6.29
CA ARG A 148 9.92 -1.06 5.09
C ARG A 148 8.43 -0.69 5.18
N ARG A 149 7.85 -0.72 6.40
CA ARG A 149 6.44 -0.39 6.66
C ARG A 149 6.09 1.06 6.28
N ARG A 150 7.08 1.96 6.23
CA ARG A 150 6.92 3.36 5.75
C ARG A 150 6.41 3.44 4.31
N PHE A 151 6.78 2.50 3.45
CA PHE A 151 6.62 2.63 2.00
C PHE A 151 5.41 1.88 1.44
N ARG A 152 4.81 1.00 2.25
CA ARG A 152 3.65 0.18 1.88
C ARG A 152 3.84 -0.56 0.55
N ILE A 153 5.05 -1.05 0.33
CA ILE A 153 5.44 -1.85 -0.83
C ILE A 153 4.89 -3.28 -0.67
N ASN A 154 4.47 -3.89 -1.78
CA ASN A 154 3.93 -5.23 -1.81
C ASN A 154 5.02 -6.31 -1.93
N LEU A 155 6.02 -6.11 -2.80
CA LEU A 155 7.10 -7.07 -3.04
C LEU A 155 8.44 -6.44 -2.66
N ILE A 156 9.17 -7.07 -1.74
CA ILE A 156 10.56 -6.72 -1.46
C ILE A 156 11.45 -7.78 -2.07
N VAL A 157 12.56 -7.37 -2.67
CA VAL A 157 13.50 -8.24 -3.41
C VAL A 157 14.93 -8.10 -2.90
N ASP A 158 15.78 -9.09 -3.20
CA ASP A 158 17.17 -9.14 -2.71
C ASP A 158 18.15 -8.25 -3.47
N GLU A 159 18.10 -8.25 -4.79
CA GLU A 159 19.02 -7.49 -5.64
C GLU A 159 18.50 -6.08 -5.96
N GLU A 160 19.40 -5.12 -6.12
CA GLU A 160 19.08 -3.78 -6.63
C GLU A 160 18.89 -3.76 -8.16
N GLY A 161 18.49 -2.61 -8.69
CA GLY A 161 18.31 -2.38 -10.14
C GLY A 161 16.85 -2.37 -10.57
N GLU A 162 15.91 -2.37 -9.62
CA GLU A 162 14.47 -2.29 -9.92
C GLU A 162 14.10 -1.02 -10.70
N ASP A 163 14.83 0.08 -10.49
CA ASP A 163 14.55 1.37 -11.15
C ASP A 163 14.86 1.34 -12.66
N GLU A 164 15.71 0.42 -13.10
CA GLU A 164 16.07 0.22 -14.51
C GLU A 164 15.14 -0.79 -15.20
N MET A 165 14.29 -1.50 -14.44
CA MET A 165 13.38 -2.48 -15.00
C MET A 165 12.33 -1.84 -15.91
N THR A 166 12.09 -2.46 -17.04
CA THR A 166 11.08 -2.04 -18.02
C THR A 166 10.40 -3.25 -18.64
N GLY A 167 9.25 -3.04 -19.28
CA GLY A 167 8.51 -4.10 -19.96
C GLY A 167 7.83 -5.06 -19.02
N ASP A 168 7.73 -6.32 -19.45
CA ASP A 168 7.07 -7.38 -18.69
C ASP A 168 8.06 -8.14 -17.82
N LEU A 169 7.60 -8.56 -16.66
CA LEU A 169 8.31 -9.36 -15.66
C LEU A 169 7.51 -10.64 -15.41
N ALA A 170 8.21 -11.76 -15.31
CA ALA A 170 7.66 -13.00 -14.78
C ALA A 170 8.10 -13.15 -13.32
N VAL A 171 7.13 -13.42 -12.43
CA VAL A 171 7.35 -13.65 -11.00
C VAL A 171 6.43 -14.79 -10.56
N GLY A 172 7.00 -15.93 -10.15
CA GLY A 172 6.22 -17.12 -9.87
C GLY A 172 5.42 -17.58 -11.10
N SER A 173 4.10 -17.69 -10.97
CA SER A 173 3.20 -17.98 -12.11
C SER A 173 2.51 -16.73 -12.69
N VAL A 174 2.96 -15.53 -12.31
CA VAL A 174 2.34 -14.24 -12.65
C VAL A 174 3.17 -13.50 -13.69
N ARG A 175 2.49 -12.76 -14.58
CA ARG A 175 3.13 -11.76 -15.44
C ARG A 175 2.71 -10.37 -15.01
N LEU A 176 3.68 -9.49 -14.79
CA LEU A 176 3.49 -8.11 -14.36
C LEU A 176 4.16 -7.16 -15.36
N THR A 177 3.52 -6.05 -15.71
CA THR A 177 4.13 -5.02 -16.57
C THR A 177 4.59 -3.84 -15.72
N VAL A 178 5.85 -3.43 -15.90
CA VAL A 178 6.40 -2.23 -15.26
C VAL A 178 5.74 -0.99 -15.86
N ARG A 179 5.23 -0.10 -15.00
CA ARG A 179 4.60 1.16 -15.42
C ARG A 179 5.50 2.36 -15.20
N ARG A 180 5.83 2.63 -13.94
CA ARG A 180 6.58 3.83 -13.56
C ARG A 180 7.17 3.71 -12.15
N PRO A 181 8.23 4.47 -11.86
CA PRO A 181 8.67 4.72 -10.49
C PRO A 181 7.55 5.33 -9.63
N ILE A 182 7.59 5.06 -8.32
CA ILE A 182 6.60 5.51 -7.34
C ILE A 182 7.09 6.79 -6.67
N ASP A 183 6.38 7.89 -6.89
CA ASP A 183 6.53 9.14 -6.13
C ASP A 183 6.27 8.93 -4.65
N ARG A 184 7.15 9.48 -3.82
CA ARG A 184 6.97 9.51 -2.37
C ARG A 184 6.51 10.89 -1.92
N CYS A 185 5.81 10.87 -0.80
CA CYS A 185 5.25 12.06 -0.17
C CYS A 185 5.46 11.96 1.33
N VAL A 186 5.07 12.99 2.08
CA VAL A 186 5.26 13.08 3.53
C VAL A 186 4.69 11.89 4.32
N MET A 187 3.81 11.09 3.72
CA MET A 187 3.34 9.82 4.28
C MET A 187 4.47 8.88 4.74
N VAL A 188 5.60 8.83 4.02
CA VAL A 188 6.74 7.98 4.41
C VAL A 188 7.45 8.47 5.67
N ALA A 189 7.27 9.76 6.00
CA ALA A 189 7.85 10.40 7.17
C ALA A 189 6.95 10.33 8.41
N ARG A 190 5.67 9.96 8.27
CA ARG A 190 4.73 9.91 9.41
C ARG A 190 5.08 8.77 10.37
N ALA A 191 4.71 8.97 11.64
CA ALA A 191 4.87 7.94 12.67
C ALA A 191 3.90 6.78 12.43
N GLN A 192 4.31 5.59 12.87
CA GLN A 192 3.53 4.35 12.87
C GLN A 192 3.86 3.56 14.15
N PRO A 193 3.18 2.44 14.45
CA PRO A 193 3.50 1.63 15.63
C PRO A 193 4.97 1.17 15.64
N GLY A 194 5.72 1.65 16.63
CA GLY A 194 7.15 1.39 16.78
C GLY A 194 8.05 2.14 15.80
N ILE A 195 7.54 3.14 15.08
CA ILE A 195 8.28 3.95 14.10
C ILE A 195 8.02 5.43 14.38
N GLU A 196 9.07 6.17 14.73
CA GLU A 196 8.97 7.61 14.96
C GLU A 196 8.80 8.41 13.65
N ARG A 197 8.22 9.62 13.78
CA ARG A 197 8.13 10.57 12.67
C ARG A 197 9.55 11.00 12.26
N ASP A 198 9.88 10.89 10.98
CA ASP A 198 11.19 11.25 10.45
C ASP A 198 11.07 11.92 9.07
N LEU A 199 11.20 13.25 9.05
CA LEU A 199 11.20 14.04 7.81
C LEU A 199 12.47 13.84 6.98
N GLY A 200 13.55 13.32 7.58
CA GLY A 200 14.80 12.99 6.90
C GLY A 200 14.62 11.91 5.85
N VAL A 201 13.67 10.98 6.04
CA VAL A 201 13.33 9.95 5.04
C VAL A 201 12.93 10.58 3.71
N LEU A 202 11.90 11.44 3.71
CA LEU A 202 11.43 12.07 2.48
C LEU A 202 12.49 12.99 1.87
N LYS A 203 13.18 13.79 2.70
CA LYS A 203 14.25 14.69 2.23
C LYS A 203 15.35 13.94 1.50
N ARG A 204 15.75 12.76 2.01
CA ARG A 204 16.78 11.93 1.39
C ARG A 204 16.31 11.33 0.07
N ILE A 205 15.06 10.85 0.01
CA ILE A 205 14.47 10.31 -1.23
C ILE A 205 14.39 11.41 -2.31
N ILE A 206 14.01 12.64 -1.95
CA ILE A 206 14.01 13.78 -2.87
C ILE A 206 15.42 14.05 -3.39
N ALA A 207 16.41 14.16 -2.48
CA ALA A 207 17.76 14.55 -2.84
C ALA A 207 18.53 13.49 -3.64
N GLU A 208 18.34 12.21 -3.31
CA GLU A 208 19.18 11.12 -3.83
C GLU A 208 18.47 10.30 -4.92
N ARG A 209 17.15 10.39 -5.03
CA ARG A 209 16.34 9.51 -5.90
C ARG A 209 15.25 10.21 -6.69
N ASP A 210 15.37 11.53 -6.89
CA ASP A 210 14.37 12.33 -7.64
C ASP A 210 12.93 12.14 -7.14
N ASN A 211 12.78 12.05 -5.80
CA ASN A 211 11.51 11.78 -5.12
C ASN A 211 10.85 10.42 -5.44
N LYS A 212 11.58 9.48 -6.05
CA LYS A 212 11.08 8.14 -6.39
C LYS A 212 11.70 7.07 -5.49
N LEU A 213 10.90 6.08 -5.12
CA LEU A 213 11.40 4.87 -4.44
C LEU A 213 10.52 3.68 -4.79
N GLY A 214 11.11 2.67 -5.44
CA GLY A 214 10.40 1.49 -5.93
C GLY A 214 9.56 1.75 -7.17
N ILE A 215 9.09 0.67 -7.79
CA ILE A 215 8.36 0.68 -9.05
C ILE A 215 6.93 0.19 -8.89
N GLY A 216 6.02 0.78 -9.67
CA GLY A 216 4.63 0.38 -9.79
C GLY A 216 4.43 -0.58 -10.95
N LEU A 217 3.73 -1.67 -10.67
CA LEU A 217 3.45 -2.78 -11.57
C LEU A 217 1.94 -2.90 -11.80
N VAL A 218 1.54 -3.44 -12.96
CA VAL A 218 0.16 -3.87 -13.24
C VAL A 218 0.14 -5.33 -13.63
N VAL A 219 -0.98 -6.00 -13.40
CA VAL A 219 -1.13 -7.42 -13.72
C VAL A 219 -1.39 -7.59 -15.21
N ALA A 220 -0.54 -8.38 -15.87
CA ALA A 220 -0.73 -8.82 -17.26
C ALA A 220 -1.36 -10.21 -17.33
N SER A 221 -1.03 -11.09 -16.38
CA SER A 221 -1.67 -12.39 -16.19
C SER A 221 -1.73 -12.73 -14.71
N ALA A 222 -2.92 -13.13 -14.24
CA ALA A 222 -3.16 -13.64 -12.90
C ALA A 222 -2.36 -14.92 -12.59
N GLY A 223 -2.21 -15.24 -11.31
CA GLY A 223 -1.45 -16.39 -10.83
C GLY A 223 -1.12 -16.26 -9.34
N ALA A 224 0.03 -16.79 -8.92
CA ALA A 224 0.50 -16.68 -7.55
C ALA A 224 2.00 -16.40 -7.48
N ILE A 225 2.38 -15.68 -6.41
CA ILE A 225 3.77 -15.35 -6.07
C ILE A 225 4.05 -15.88 -4.67
N ALA A 226 5.22 -16.50 -4.48
CA ALA A 226 5.76 -16.91 -3.19
C ALA A 226 7.12 -16.25 -2.92
N VAL A 227 7.47 -16.14 -1.65
CA VAL A 227 8.83 -15.77 -1.24
C VAL A 227 9.80 -16.81 -1.80
N GLY A 228 10.89 -16.33 -2.39
CA GLY A 228 11.89 -17.13 -3.10
C GLY A 228 11.64 -17.25 -4.60
N ASP A 229 10.50 -16.79 -5.12
CA ASP A 229 10.28 -16.79 -6.57
C ASP A 229 11.28 -15.83 -7.26
N PRO A 230 11.92 -16.26 -8.36
CA PRO A 230 12.79 -15.40 -9.15
C PRO A 230 11.97 -14.38 -9.94
N ILE A 231 12.58 -13.25 -10.22
CA ILE A 231 12.08 -12.22 -11.12
C ILE A 231 12.93 -12.25 -12.38
N THR A 232 12.28 -12.50 -13.51
CA THR A 232 12.92 -12.53 -14.82
C THR A 232 12.22 -11.59 -15.78
N ALA A 233 12.93 -11.10 -16.79
CA ALA A 233 12.30 -10.45 -17.94
C ALA A 233 11.29 -11.43 -18.58
N GLY A 234 10.09 -10.93 -18.86
CA GLY A 234 8.92 -11.68 -19.34
C GLY A 234 8.91 -11.93 -20.84
#